data_AF-A0AAU1GFT1-F1
#
_entry.id   AF-A0AAU1GFT1-F1
#
_cell.length_a   1.000
_cell.length_b   1.000
_cell.length_c   1.000
_cell.angle_alpha   90.00
_cell.angle_beta   90.00
_cell.angle_gamma   90.00
#
_symmetry.space_group_name_H-M   'P 1'
#
loop_
_entity.id
_entity.type
_entity.pdbx_description
1 polymer ?
#
loop_
_entity_poly.entity_id
_entity_poly.type
_entity_poly.pdbx_seq_one_letter_code
_entity_poly.pdbx_strand_id
1 'polypeptide(L)'
;MAEIVRFVLLPVLFLFGLSWYLAFVPFIATLRGLALVMQVLAGYGRTLVGVVYRRTPEFRTLPPYRPQDEEVKAYRNYFFGPASRDLRQLLTLEGRSYTTTVGDSFRAVTSRQFVAPTRHRAFTIPYGLTLYLGLCAGAALAVPLLGLLFALHALVLALLTGGARLLAGTLRAVDRAVLWMKRLRTGMLCPHCFERVPYPSYDCPSPTCRRRHADIRPGTYGIFRRRCECGQRMPTLLMLMGRNSRLQAYCVHPHCGKPMNTDAGHMPEVVIPLIGGQAAGKTQLMAAMLLSLEHAAANGGPAITLADEESDTNYQVLREVLRMRGHTRATQKTLPRAHSFVLGGGRSQRLIHLFDTAGERFVDREDTDALRYARAARTFVFVLDPMAVKAFWTTMEPPPGPLLDRTLGSTVDPEEVFARSVQAVAAMGAPLQRSRLAVAISKTDLLAEHGLVPAGLEDSTGARTWLREALGLHSLVQAMELNFREVHFFRTAAVANEEAGVDGSVAGFVEWCLRS
;
A
#
# COMPACT_ATOMS: atom_id res chain seq x y z
N MET A 1 49.39 -72.00 -58.23
CA MET A 1 49.73 -71.38 -56.92
C MET A 1 49.18 -69.97 -56.79
N ALA A 2 49.50 -69.02 -57.68
CA ALA A 2 49.02 -67.63 -57.59
C ALA A 2 47.49 -67.46 -57.65
N GLU A 3 46.78 -68.28 -58.42
CA GLU A 3 45.31 -68.26 -58.49
C GLU A 3 44.64 -68.85 -57.25
N ILE A 4 45.13 -69.96 -56.72
CA ILE A 4 44.63 -70.57 -55.47
C ILE A 4 44.80 -69.60 -54.29
N VAL A 5 45.94 -68.90 -54.23
CA VAL A 5 46.21 -67.89 -53.19
C VAL A 5 45.23 -66.72 -53.29
N ARG A 6 44.91 -66.24 -54.50
CA ARG A 6 43.98 -65.12 -54.71
C ARG A 6 42.51 -65.49 -54.52
N PHE A 7 42.09 -66.67 -54.97
CA PHE A 7 40.67 -67.06 -55.01
C PHE A 7 40.19 -67.88 -53.80
N VAL A 8 41.09 -68.50 -53.01
CA VAL A 8 40.69 -69.34 -51.87
C VAL A 8 41.28 -68.84 -50.56
N LEU A 9 42.60 -68.61 -50.51
CA LEU A 9 43.26 -68.15 -49.28
C LEU A 9 42.86 -66.72 -48.88
N LEU A 10 42.75 -65.81 -49.84
CA LEU A 10 42.43 -64.40 -49.59
C LEU A 10 40.99 -64.21 -49.03
N PRO A 11 39.95 -64.87 -49.57
CA PRO A 11 38.62 -64.85 -48.98
C PRO A 11 38.54 -65.53 -47.61
N VAL A 12 39.23 -66.65 -47.40
CA VAL A 12 39.25 -67.35 -46.10
C VAL A 12 39.93 -66.49 -45.03
N LEU A 13 41.07 -65.87 -45.34
CA LEU A 13 41.73 -64.91 -44.45
C LEU A 13 40.86 -63.68 -44.17
N PHE A 14 40.13 -63.18 -45.17
CA PHE A 14 39.17 -62.09 -44.98
C PHE A 14 38.02 -62.47 -44.06
N LEU A 15 37.42 -63.66 -44.23
CA LEU A 15 36.35 -64.17 -43.37
C LEU A 15 36.82 -64.41 -41.93
N PHE A 16 38.04 -64.91 -41.75
CA PHE A 16 38.66 -65.05 -40.43
C PHE A 16 38.95 -63.69 -39.79
N GLY A 17 39.44 -62.72 -40.56
CA GLY A 17 39.60 -61.34 -40.08
C GLY A 17 38.27 -60.68 -39.72
N LEU A 18 37.20 -60.95 -40.48
CA LEU A 18 35.86 -60.44 -40.24
C LEU A 18 35.22 -61.07 -38.98
N SER A 19 35.44 -62.37 -38.74
CA SER A 19 34.96 -63.04 -37.52
C SER A 19 35.67 -62.54 -36.27
N TRP A 20 36.99 -62.33 -36.35
CA TRP A 20 37.75 -61.68 -35.28
C TRP A 20 37.23 -60.25 -35.05
N TYR A 21 37.02 -59.47 -36.11
CA TYR A 21 36.46 -58.12 -36.04
C TYR A 21 35.08 -58.09 -35.37
N LEU A 22 34.19 -59.04 -35.68
CA LEU A 22 32.85 -59.16 -35.09
C LEU A 22 32.89 -59.20 -33.54
N ALA A 23 33.93 -59.78 -32.94
CA ALA A 23 34.11 -59.77 -31.49
C ALA A 23 34.40 -58.35 -30.92
N PHE A 24 35.02 -57.47 -31.71
CA PHE A 24 35.34 -56.08 -31.32
C PHE A 24 34.27 -55.06 -31.71
N VAL A 25 33.32 -55.42 -32.58
CA VAL A 25 32.17 -54.58 -32.96
C VAL A 25 31.46 -53.93 -31.77
N PRO A 26 31.03 -54.67 -30.72
CA PRO A 26 30.32 -54.05 -29.60
C PRO A 26 31.18 -53.02 -28.86
N PHE A 27 32.48 -53.26 -28.73
CA PHE A 27 33.41 -52.33 -28.09
C PHE A 27 33.55 -51.03 -28.90
N ILE A 28 33.77 -51.13 -30.21
CA ILE A 28 33.91 -49.96 -31.11
C ILE A 28 32.61 -49.16 -31.15
N ALA A 29 31.47 -49.84 -31.29
CA ALA A 29 30.15 -49.21 -31.30
C ALA A 29 29.88 -48.47 -29.97
N THR A 30 30.17 -49.10 -28.83
CA THR A 30 29.98 -48.51 -27.50
C THR A 30 30.86 -47.28 -27.31
N LEU A 31 32.15 -47.35 -27.64
CA LEU A 31 33.05 -46.21 -27.56
C LEU A 31 32.58 -45.05 -28.42
N ARG A 32 32.11 -45.32 -29.65
CA ARG A 32 31.60 -44.26 -30.52
C ARG A 32 30.30 -43.65 -29.99
N GLY A 33 29.40 -44.47 -29.45
CA GLY A 33 28.18 -44.03 -28.80
C GLY A 33 28.45 -43.15 -27.58
N LEU A 34 29.35 -43.58 -26.69
CA LEU A 34 29.79 -42.79 -25.53
C LEU A 34 30.43 -41.46 -25.95
N ALA A 35 31.27 -41.46 -27.01
CA ALA A 35 31.86 -40.23 -27.53
C ALA A 35 30.80 -39.25 -28.03
N LEU A 36 29.74 -39.72 -28.70
CA LEU A 36 28.61 -38.88 -29.13
C LEU A 36 27.85 -38.32 -27.92
N VAL A 37 27.53 -39.16 -26.93
CA VAL A 37 26.87 -38.72 -25.69
C VAL A 37 27.69 -37.63 -25.01
N MET A 38 29.00 -37.81 -24.86
CA MET A 38 29.88 -36.80 -24.27
C MET A 38 29.92 -35.49 -25.07
N GLN A 39 29.93 -35.55 -26.41
CA GLN A 39 29.86 -34.36 -27.27
C GLN A 39 28.55 -33.59 -27.07
N VAL A 40 27.43 -34.31 -26.98
CA VAL A 40 26.11 -33.73 -26.76
C VAL A 40 26.00 -33.11 -25.35
N LEU A 41 26.48 -33.80 -24.31
CA LEU A 41 26.50 -33.29 -22.93
C LEU A 41 27.40 -32.05 -22.79
N ALA A 42 28.57 -32.06 -23.42
CA ALA A 42 29.45 -30.88 -23.48
C ALA A 42 28.79 -29.72 -24.25
N GLY A 43 28.00 -30.03 -25.29
CA GLY A 43 27.14 -29.07 -25.98
C GLY A 43 26.10 -28.44 -25.06
N TYR A 44 25.39 -29.24 -24.25
CA TYR A 44 24.42 -28.76 -23.27
C TYR A 44 25.08 -27.80 -22.26
N GLY A 45 26.23 -28.17 -21.69
CA GLY A 45 26.96 -27.31 -20.76
C GLY A 45 27.36 -25.97 -21.37
N ARG A 46 27.82 -25.96 -22.63
CA ARG A 46 28.13 -24.72 -23.36
C ARG A 46 26.89 -23.85 -23.58
N THR A 47 25.76 -24.44 -23.98
CA THR A 47 24.50 -23.70 -24.17
C THR A 47 23.99 -23.14 -22.84
N LEU A 48 24.05 -23.91 -21.76
CA LEU A 48 23.63 -23.46 -20.44
C LEU A 48 24.44 -22.25 -19.96
N VAL A 49 25.77 -22.33 -20.04
CA VAL A 49 26.67 -21.21 -19.70
C VAL A 49 26.47 -20.03 -20.65
N GLY A 50 26.22 -20.32 -21.93
CA GLY A 50 25.91 -19.34 -22.96
C GLY A 50 24.66 -18.52 -22.65
N VAL A 51 23.56 -19.18 -22.30
CA VAL A 51 22.26 -18.55 -22.01
C VAL A 51 22.26 -17.84 -20.66
N VAL A 52 22.76 -18.49 -19.60
CA VAL A 52 22.65 -17.96 -18.24
C VAL A 52 23.69 -16.86 -17.98
N TYR A 53 24.95 -17.10 -18.35
CA TYR A 53 26.09 -16.26 -17.96
C TYR A 53 26.59 -15.36 -19.10
N ARG A 54 27.06 -15.93 -20.22
CA ARG A 54 27.73 -15.15 -21.28
C ARG A 54 26.78 -14.22 -22.04
N ARG A 55 25.54 -14.66 -22.27
CA ARG A 55 24.46 -13.91 -22.94
C ARG A 55 24.91 -13.23 -24.24
N THR A 56 25.73 -13.88 -25.05
CA THR A 56 26.15 -13.37 -26.36
C THR A 56 24.98 -13.41 -27.36
N PRO A 57 25.02 -12.64 -28.47
CA PRO A 57 23.93 -12.59 -29.45
C PRO A 57 23.53 -13.97 -30.00
N GLU A 58 24.50 -14.88 -30.14
CA GLU A 58 24.32 -16.26 -30.59
C GLU A 58 23.35 -17.07 -29.71
N PHE A 59 23.36 -16.81 -28.39
CA PHE A 59 22.48 -17.48 -27.44
C PHE A 59 21.19 -16.71 -27.18
N ARG A 60 20.95 -15.56 -27.84
CA ARG A 60 19.75 -14.73 -27.70
C ARG A 60 18.78 -14.91 -28.87
N THR A 61 18.04 -16.02 -28.85
CA THR A 61 16.91 -16.28 -29.76
C THR A 61 15.66 -15.46 -29.49
N LEU A 62 15.49 -14.96 -28.26
CA LEU A 62 14.31 -14.23 -27.82
C LEU A 62 14.72 -12.83 -27.32
N PRO A 63 14.02 -11.74 -27.71
CA PRO A 63 14.38 -10.40 -27.25
C PRO A 63 14.30 -10.31 -25.72
N PRO A 64 15.23 -9.60 -25.06
CA PRO A 64 15.22 -9.45 -23.61
C PRO A 64 14.03 -8.59 -23.17
N TYR A 65 13.56 -8.78 -21.93
CA TYR A 65 12.61 -7.85 -21.33
C TYR A 65 13.23 -6.46 -21.25
N ARG A 66 12.68 -5.52 -22.00
CA ARG A 66 13.04 -4.11 -21.89
C ARG A 66 12.03 -3.43 -20.98
N PRO A 67 12.48 -2.58 -20.05
CA PRO A 67 11.57 -1.81 -19.21
C PRO A 67 10.67 -0.87 -20.03
N GLN A 68 11.05 -0.54 -21.27
CA GLN A 68 10.30 0.29 -22.21
C GLN A 68 9.02 -0.37 -22.71
N ASP A 69 9.01 -1.69 -22.83
CA ASP A 69 7.88 -2.46 -23.38
C ASP A 69 6.86 -2.81 -22.29
N GLU A 70 7.20 -2.57 -21.02
CA GLU A 70 6.33 -2.83 -19.87
C GLU A 70 5.38 -1.66 -19.61
N GLU A 71 4.18 -1.97 -19.10
CA GLU A 71 3.24 -0.96 -18.59
C GLU A 71 3.89 -0.13 -17.48
N VAL A 72 4.54 -0.81 -16.53
CA VAL A 72 5.32 -0.13 -15.51
C VAL A 72 6.79 -0.14 -15.90
N LYS A 73 7.33 1.04 -16.21
CA LYS A 73 8.69 1.26 -16.74
C LYS A 73 9.80 0.91 -15.74
N ALA A 74 9.94 -0.37 -15.42
CA ALA A 74 10.87 -0.92 -14.46
C ALA A 74 11.34 -2.31 -14.92
N TYR A 75 12.52 -2.71 -14.47
CA TYR A 75 13.04 -4.04 -14.78
C TYR A 75 12.26 -5.11 -14.03
N ARG A 76 11.88 -6.18 -14.74
CA ARG A 76 11.32 -7.38 -14.10
C ARG A 76 12.40 -8.12 -13.32
N ASN A 77 12.01 -8.64 -12.17
CA ASN A 77 12.83 -9.57 -11.41
C ASN A 77 13.00 -10.87 -12.20
N TYR A 78 14.18 -11.49 -12.11
CA TYR A 78 14.55 -12.67 -12.91
C TYR A 78 13.54 -13.82 -12.79
N PHE A 79 13.08 -14.09 -11.56
CA PHE A 79 12.13 -15.16 -11.25
C PHE A 79 10.68 -14.86 -11.67
N PHE A 80 10.37 -13.66 -12.15
CA PHE A 80 9.02 -13.24 -12.53
C PHE A 80 8.85 -13.06 -14.05
N GLY A 81 9.55 -13.88 -14.84
CA GLY A 81 9.43 -13.90 -16.30
C GLY A 81 10.71 -14.34 -16.99
N PRO A 82 11.84 -13.63 -16.83
CA PRO A 82 13.10 -13.96 -17.49
C PRO A 82 13.53 -15.42 -17.35
N ALA A 83 13.47 -16.02 -16.15
CA ALA A 83 13.82 -17.42 -15.91
C ALA A 83 13.04 -18.41 -16.80
N SER A 84 11.72 -18.20 -16.96
CA SER A 84 10.88 -19.04 -17.82
C SER A 84 11.18 -18.87 -19.32
N ARG A 85 11.73 -17.71 -19.69
CA ARG A 85 12.13 -17.41 -21.08
C ARG A 85 13.48 -18.03 -21.40
N ASP A 86 14.43 -17.95 -20.46
CA ASP A 86 15.73 -18.60 -20.55
C ASP A 86 15.56 -20.12 -20.66
N LEU A 87 14.61 -20.71 -19.92
CA LEU A 87 14.29 -22.15 -20.02
C LEU A 87 13.77 -22.54 -21.42
N ARG A 88 12.88 -21.73 -22.03
CA ARG A 88 12.40 -21.97 -23.40
C ARG A 88 13.49 -21.78 -24.45
N GLN A 89 14.37 -20.81 -24.23
CA GLN A 89 15.53 -20.56 -25.07
C GLN A 89 16.52 -21.73 -25.01
N LEU A 90 16.77 -22.26 -23.82
CA LEU A 90 17.60 -23.44 -23.61
C LEU A 90 17.05 -24.63 -24.40
N LEU A 91 15.75 -24.93 -24.28
CA LEU A 91 15.09 -26.02 -25.02
C LEU A 91 15.25 -25.87 -26.55
N THR A 92 15.07 -24.64 -27.05
CA THR A 92 15.15 -24.37 -28.50
C THR A 92 16.58 -24.52 -29.03
N LEU A 93 17.57 -24.01 -28.28
CA LEU A 93 18.98 -24.07 -28.65
C LEU A 93 19.54 -25.48 -28.50
N GLU A 94 19.10 -26.21 -27.48
CA GLU A 94 19.49 -27.58 -27.21
C GLU A 94 18.96 -28.54 -28.29
N GLY A 95 17.69 -28.43 -28.69
CA GLY A 95 17.17 -29.21 -29.81
C GLY A 95 17.91 -28.95 -31.14
N ARG A 96 18.27 -27.68 -31.41
CA ARG A 96 19.11 -27.35 -32.58
C ARG A 96 20.51 -27.95 -32.46
N SER A 97 21.18 -27.75 -31.33
CA SER A 97 22.53 -28.28 -31.08
C SER A 97 22.59 -29.80 -31.16
N TYR A 98 21.57 -30.49 -30.64
CA TYR A 98 21.42 -31.94 -30.72
C TYR A 98 21.32 -32.40 -32.18
N THR A 99 20.37 -31.84 -32.94
CA THR A 99 20.15 -32.23 -34.35
C THR A 99 21.38 -31.95 -35.22
N THR A 100 22.09 -30.83 -35.01
CA THR A 100 23.32 -30.54 -35.75
C THR A 100 24.45 -31.47 -35.35
N THR A 101 24.69 -31.71 -34.06
CA THR A 101 25.80 -32.55 -33.57
C THR A 101 25.64 -34.01 -34.01
N VAL A 102 24.41 -34.53 -33.93
CA VAL A 102 24.07 -35.87 -34.42
C VAL A 102 24.22 -35.90 -35.95
N GLY A 103 23.60 -34.96 -36.67
CA GLY A 103 23.69 -34.90 -38.14
C GLY A 103 25.12 -34.80 -38.66
N ASP A 104 25.96 -33.96 -38.05
CA ASP A 104 27.38 -33.81 -38.39
C ASP A 104 28.18 -35.08 -38.09
N SER A 105 27.87 -35.75 -36.97
CA SER A 105 28.50 -37.03 -36.63
C SER A 105 28.14 -38.13 -37.62
N PHE A 106 26.88 -38.21 -38.06
CA PHE A 106 26.47 -39.14 -39.11
C PHE A 106 27.14 -38.79 -40.45
N ARG A 107 27.07 -37.52 -40.89
CA ARG A 107 27.72 -37.05 -42.13
C ARG A 107 29.21 -37.31 -42.16
N ALA A 108 29.92 -37.11 -41.05
CA ALA A 108 31.35 -37.35 -40.93
C ALA A 108 31.70 -38.85 -41.10
N VAL A 109 30.85 -39.76 -40.60
CA VAL A 109 31.00 -41.19 -40.85
C VAL A 109 30.68 -41.53 -42.30
N THR A 110 29.60 -40.97 -42.85
CA THR A 110 29.20 -41.16 -44.26
C THR A 110 30.32 -40.77 -45.22
N SER A 111 30.86 -39.57 -45.07
CA SER A 111 31.88 -39.02 -45.99
C SER A 111 33.19 -39.79 -45.90
N ARG A 112 33.64 -40.15 -44.69
CA ARG A 112 34.93 -40.83 -44.46
C ARG A 112 34.93 -42.30 -44.84
N GLN A 113 33.82 -43.02 -44.61
CA GLN A 113 33.78 -44.48 -44.75
C GLN A 113 33.11 -44.97 -46.04
N PHE A 114 32.14 -44.22 -46.56
CA PHE A 114 31.30 -44.66 -47.68
C PHE A 114 31.53 -43.87 -48.98
N VAL A 115 31.82 -42.57 -48.90
CA VAL A 115 31.87 -41.68 -50.08
C VAL A 115 33.31 -41.40 -50.56
N ALA A 116 34.29 -41.29 -49.65
CA ALA A 116 35.68 -41.09 -50.04
C ALA A 116 36.23 -42.27 -50.89
N PRO A 117 37.12 -42.03 -51.88
CA PRO A 117 37.72 -43.08 -52.68
C PRO A 117 38.67 -43.94 -51.83
N THR A 118 38.11 -44.94 -51.17
CA THR A 118 38.85 -45.87 -50.31
C THR A 118 39.32 -47.05 -51.16
N ARG A 119 40.63 -47.30 -51.20
CA ARG A 119 41.23 -48.44 -51.94
C ARG A 119 40.77 -49.81 -51.42
N HIS A 120 40.11 -49.87 -50.26
CA HIS A 120 39.74 -51.11 -49.56
C HIS A 120 38.30 -51.10 -49.02
N ARG A 121 37.30 -51.00 -49.91
CA ARG A 121 35.86 -50.99 -49.56
C ARG A 121 35.40 -52.16 -48.68
N ALA A 122 36.04 -53.33 -48.81
CA ALA A 122 35.73 -54.52 -48.04
C ALA A 122 35.92 -54.35 -46.51
N PHE A 123 36.82 -53.45 -46.08
CA PHE A 123 37.08 -53.18 -44.67
C PHE A 123 36.40 -51.90 -44.16
N THR A 124 36.21 -50.90 -45.02
CA THR A 124 35.60 -49.62 -44.61
C THR A 124 34.09 -49.70 -44.42
N ILE A 125 33.38 -50.55 -45.17
CA ILE A 125 31.92 -50.71 -45.04
C ILE A 125 31.52 -51.37 -43.71
N PRO A 126 32.08 -52.52 -43.30
CA PRO A 126 31.75 -53.13 -41.99
C PRO A 126 32.07 -52.17 -40.85
N TYR A 127 33.23 -51.49 -40.92
CA TYR A 127 33.61 -50.47 -39.95
C TYR A 127 32.64 -49.30 -39.90
N GLY A 128 32.24 -48.73 -41.05
CA GLY A 128 31.22 -47.69 -41.12
C GLY A 128 29.87 -48.10 -40.52
N LEU A 129 29.44 -49.35 -40.73
CA LEU A 129 28.20 -49.89 -40.14
C LEU A 129 28.28 -49.98 -38.61
N THR A 130 29.43 -50.39 -38.06
CA THR A 130 29.61 -50.39 -36.59
C THR A 130 29.59 -49.00 -35.99
N LEU A 131 30.14 -48.01 -36.69
CA LEU A 131 30.09 -46.62 -36.26
C LEU A 131 28.65 -46.09 -36.30
N TYR A 132 27.84 -46.46 -37.30
CA TYR A 132 26.41 -46.13 -37.31
C TYR A 132 25.63 -46.80 -36.18
N LEU A 133 25.88 -48.08 -35.90
CA LEU A 133 25.30 -48.77 -34.73
C LEU A 133 25.61 -48.00 -33.43
N GLY A 134 26.88 -47.62 -33.25
CA GLY A 134 27.31 -46.80 -32.11
C GLY A 134 26.64 -45.42 -32.07
N LEU A 135 26.52 -44.74 -33.20
CA LEU A 135 25.86 -43.43 -33.29
C LEU A 135 24.35 -43.52 -33.01
N CYS A 136 23.65 -44.53 -33.52
CA CYS A 136 22.23 -44.74 -33.23
C CYS A 136 22.02 -45.02 -31.74
N ALA A 137 22.80 -45.92 -31.15
CA ALA A 137 22.73 -46.23 -29.72
C ALA A 137 23.07 -44.99 -28.86
N GLY A 138 24.12 -44.25 -29.22
CA GLY A 138 24.52 -43.03 -28.53
C GLY A 138 23.46 -41.92 -28.64
N ALA A 139 22.85 -41.74 -29.81
CA ALA A 139 21.79 -40.77 -30.03
C ALA A 139 20.54 -41.11 -29.20
N ALA A 140 20.16 -42.38 -29.16
CA ALA A 140 19.04 -42.88 -28.35
C ALA A 140 19.31 -42.71 -26.85
N LEU A 141 20.54 -42.98 -26.39
CA LEU A 141 20.93 -42.80 -24.98
C LEU A 141 21.06 -41.33 -24.56
N ALA A 142 21.46 -40.44 -25.48
CA ALA A 142 21.61 -39.02 -25.19
C ALA A 142 20.28 -38.32 -24.86
N VAL A 143 19.18 -38.70 -25.52
CA VAL A 143 17.85 -38.09 -25.32
C VAL A 143 17.37 -38.15 -23.87
N PRO A 144 17.28 -39.33 -23.21
CA PRO A 144 16.83 -39.40 -21.82
C PRO A 144 17.79 -38.71 -20.85
N LEU A 145 19.10 -38.74 -21.11
CA LEU A 145 20.09 -38.04 -20.29
C LEU A 145 19.91 -36.51 -20.36
N LEU A 146 19.74 -35.96 -21.56
CA LEU A 146 19.43 -34.55 -21.77
C LEU A 146 18.09 -34.16 -21.15
N GLY A 147 17.07 -34.99 -21.35
CA GLY A 147 15.74 -34.80 -20.76
C GLY A 147 15.81 -34.73 -19.23
N LEU A 148 16.59 -35.61 -18.59
CA LEU A 148 16.81 -35.59 -17.15
C LEU A 148 17.55 -34.31 -16.69
N LEU A 149 18.60 -33.89 -17.38
CA LEU A 149 19.34 -32.67 -17.05
C LEU A 149 18.47 -31.42 -17.20
N PHE A 150 17.68 -31.36 -18.26
CA PHE A 150 16.72 -30.28 -18.48
C PHE A 150 15.64 -30.29 -17.40
N ALA A 151 15.09 -31.45 -17.06
CA ALA A 151 14.08 -31.59 -16.00
C ALA A 151 14.64 -31.15 -14.64
N LEU A 152 15.87 -31.53 -14.30
CA LEU A 152 16.55 -31.09 -13.08
C LEU A 152 16.72 -29.56 -13.07
N HIS A 153 17.16 -28.97 -14.19
CA HIS A 153 17.30 -27.53 -14.30
C HIS A 153 15.96 -26.80 -14.18
N ALA A 154 14.92 -27.30 -14.84
CA ALA A 154 13.56 -26.78 -14.76
C ALA A 154 13.01 -26.87 -13.33
N LEU A 155 13.26 -27.98 -12.63
CA LEU A 155 12.87 -28.16 -11.23
C LEU A 155 13.56 -27.14 -10.32
N VAL A 156 14.87 -26.95 -10.46
CA VAL A 156 15.62 -25.94 -9.69
C VAL A 156 15.05 -24.54 -9.94
N LEU A 157 14.81 -24.16 -11.19
CA LEU A 157 14.21 -22.87 -11.52
C LEU A 157 12.78 -22.74 -10.97
N ALA A 158 11.98 -23.82 -11.00
CA ALA A 158 10.63 -23.84 -10.44
C ALA A 158 10.65 -23.64 -8.93
N LEU A 159 11.55 -24.32 -8.20
CA LEU A 159 11.75 -24.16 -6.76
C LEU A 159 12.21 -22.76 -6.39
N LEU A 160 13.22 -22.21 -7.09
CA LEU A 160 13.70 -20.86 -6.86
C LEU A 160 12.62 -19.81 -7.16
N THR A 161 11.85 -20.02 -8.22
CA THR A 161 10.74 -19.14 -8.59
C THR A 161 9.59 -19.21 -7.58
N GLY A 162 9.24 -20.42 -7.14
CA GLY A 162 8.26 -20.66 -6.08
C GLY A 162 8.67 -19.99 -4.78
N GLY A 163 9.93 -20.19 -4.35
CA GLY A 163 10.50 -19.53 -3.18
C GLY A 163 10.51 -18.01 -3.28
N ALA A 164 10.89 -17.46 -4.44
CA ALA A 164 10.83 -16.02 -4.70
C ALA A 164 9.41 -15.45 -4.62
N ARG A 165 8.41 -16.17 -5.13
CA ARG A 165 6.99 -15.77 -5.05
C ARG A 165 6.44 -15.89 -3.64
N LEU A 166 6.78 -16.97 -2.93
CA LEU A 166 6.43 -17.16 -1.53
C LEU A 166 7.01 -16.02 -0.69
N LEU A 167 8.29 -15.71 -0.85
CA LEU A 167 8.96 -14.62 -0.15
C LEU A 167 8.33 -13.24 -0.46
N ALA A 168 8.01 -12.96 -1.72
CA ALA A 168 7.30 -11.74 -2.07
C ALA A 168 5.90 -11.68 -1.42
N GLY A 169 5.20 -12.82 -1.38
CA GLY A 169 3.89 -12.96 -0.74
C GLY A 169 3.94 -12.76 0.77
N THR A 170 4.90 -13.38 1.46
CA THR A 170 5.09 -13.22 2.92
C THR A 170 5.47 -11.80 3.26
N LEU A 171 6.38 -11.17 2.51
CA LEU A 171 6.74 -9.77 2.70
C LEU A 171 5.55 -8.83 2.48
N ARG A 172 4.71 -9.07 1.47
CA ARG A 172 3.44 -8.33 1.28
C ARG A 172 2.47 -8.53 2.44
N ALA A 173 2.39 -9.75 2.99
CA ALA A 173 1.55 -10.04 4.15
C ALA A 173 2.05 -9.30 5.39
N VAL A 174 3.38 -9.25 5.61
CA VAL A 174 4.02 -8.48 6.67
C VAL A 174 3.74 -6.99 6.51
N ASP A 175 3.90 -6.42 5.31
CA ASP A 175 3.55 -5.01 5.04
C ASP A 175 2.08 -4.72 5.38
N ARG A 176 1.15 -5.60 4.99
CA ARG A 176 -0.27 -5.47 5.35
C ARG A 176 -0.51 -5.60 6.85
N ALA A 177 0.20 -6.49 7.53
CA ALA A 177 0.13 -6.65 8.97
C ALA A 177 0.63 -5.39 9.69
N VAL A 178 1.71 -4.76 9.20
CA VAL A 178 2.20 -3.49 9.72
C VAL A 178 1.20 -2.36 9.50
N LEU A 179 0.59 -2.26 8.32
CA LEU A 179 -0.49 -1.30 8.07
C LEU A 179 -1.69 -1.55 8.99
N TRP A 180 -1.98 -2.81 9.31
CA TRP A 180 -3.04 -3.15 10.25
C TRP A 180 -2.71 -2.74 11.68
N MET A 181 -1.50 -3.06 12.16
CA MET A 181 -1.02 -2.66 13.49
C MET A 181 -0.99 -1.14 13.67
N LYS A 182 -0.64 -0.39 12.60
CA LYS A 182 -0.66 1.09 12.60
C LYS A 182 -2.06 1.70 12.43
N ARG A 183 -3.13 0.89 12.42
CA ARG A 183 -4.52 1.33 12.17
C ARG A 183 -4.73 2.05 10.83
N LEU A 184 -3.88 1.77 9.84
CA LEU A 184 -3.95 2.33 8.49
C LEU A 184 -4.68 1.42 7.48
N ARG A 185 -5.47 0.44 7.97
CA ARG A 185 -6.15 -0.56 7.13
C ARG A 185 -7.08 0.07 6.09
N THR A 186 -7.70 1.21 6.43
CA THR A 186 -8.64 1.91 5.56
C THR A 186 -7.92 2.82 4.55
N GLY A 187 -6.59 2.84 4.53
CA GLY A 187 -5.77 3.72 3.67
C GLY A 187 -5.37 5.03 4.34
N MET A 188 -4.44 5.73 3.71
CA MET A 188 -3.90 7.04 4.11
C MET A 188 -4.77 8.15 3.53
N LEU A 189 -5.06 9.19 4.32
CA LEU A 189 -5.82 10.32 3.82
C LEU A 189 -4.93 11.18 2.90
N CYS A 190 -5.45 11.57 1.74
CA CYS A 190 -4.75 12.53 0.89
C CYS A 190 -5.10 13.96 1.33
N PRO A 191 -4.12 14.85 1.56
CA PRO A 191 -4.40 16.24 1.99
C PRO A 191 -5.03 17.11 0.90
N HIS A 192 -5.14 16.60 -0.34
CA HIS A 192 -5.67 17.37 -1.47
C HIS A 192 -7.04 16.89 -1.95
N CYS A 193 -7.26 15.58 -2.04
CA CYS A 193 -8.58 15.04 -2.42
C CYS A 193 -9.38 14.48 -1.25
N PHE A 194 -8.77 14.32 -0.07
CA PHE A 194 -9.40 13.82 1.16
C PHE A 194 -10.06 12.45 1.02
N GLU A 195 -9.68 11.71 -0.03
CA GLU A 195 -10.00 10.30 -0.19
C GLU A 195 -8.88 9.45 0.39
N ARG A 196 -9.25 8.28 0.90
CA ARG A 196 -8.28 7.34 1.47
C ARG A 196 -7.59 6.57 0.35
N VAL A 197 -6.28 6.75 0.27
CA VAL A 197 -5.38 6.08 -0.65
C VAL A 197 -4.92 4.76 -0.01
N PRO A 198 -5.27 3.57 -0.54
CA PRO A 198 -4.86 2.29 0.05
C PRO A 198 -3.34 2.09 0.04
N TYR A 199 -2.68 2.52 -1.03
CA TYR A 199 -1.23 2.51 -1.18
C TYR A 199 -0.81 3.63 -2.14
N PRO A 200 0.15 4.51 -1.80
CA PRO A 200 0.46 5.65 -2.63
C PRO A 200 1.33 5.24 -3.83
N SER A 201 1.44 6.14 -4.79
CA SER A 201 2.47 6.07 -5.83
C SER A 201 3.72 6.82 -5.39
N TYR A 202 4.89 6.41 -5.86
CA TYR A 202 6.17 6.99 -5.46
C TYR A 202 6.99 7.36 -6.68
N ASP A 203 7.64 8.52 -6.61
CA ASP A 203 8.58 8.92 -7.66
C ASP A 203 9.94 8.23 -7.46
N CYS A 204 10.62 8.00 -8.57
CA CYS A 204 11.99 7.53 -8.58
C CYS A 204 12.91 8.54 -7.85
N PRO A 205 13.76 8.12 -6.91
CA PRO A 205 14.63 9.02 -6.14
C PRO A 205 15.75 9.65 -6.99
N SER A 206 15.94 9.19 -8.23
CA SER A 206 16.91 9.79 -9.14
C SER A 206 16.41 11.17 -9.59
N PRO A 207 17.21 12.24 -9.42
CA PRO A 207 16.80 13.61 -9.74
C PRO A 207 16.53 13.82 -11.24
N THR A 208 17.16 13.02 -12.11
CA THR A 208 17.01 13.10 -13.57
C THR A 208 15.84 12.31 -14.11
N CYS A 209 15.28 11.37 -13.34
CA CYS A 209 14.21 10.50 -13.81
C CYS A 209 12.84 10.89 -13.26
N ARG A 210 12.71 11.04 -11.93
CA ARG A 210 11.46 11.32 -11.21
C ARG A 210 10.20 10.57 -11.70
N ARG A 211 10.37 9.41 -12.33
CA ARG A 211 9.24 8.67 -12.88
C ARG A 211 8.40 8.08 -11.76
N ARG A 212 7.08 8.21 -11.90
CA ARG A 212 6.10 7.70 -10.94
C ARG A 212 5.90 6.21 -11.07
N HIS A 213 5.94 5.52 -9.95
CA HIS A 213 5.65 4.09 -9.84
C HIS A 213 4.47 3.87 -8.90
N ALA A 214 3.37 3.37 -9.45
CA ALA A 214 2.28 2.81 -8.66
C ALA A 214 2.70 1.45 -8.09
N ASP A 215 2.23 1.16 -6.87
CA ASP A 215 2.45 -0.10 -6.15
C ASP A 215 3.89 -0.64 -6.25
N ILE A 216 4.76 -0.13 -5.39
CA ILE A 216 6.16 -0.59 -5.33
C ILE A 216 6.36 -1.80 -4.41
N ARG A 217 5.29 -2.44 -3.92
CA ARG A 217 5.38 -3.58 -2.99
C ARG A 217 6.10 -4.78 -3.63
N PRO A 218 6.72 -5.66 -2.82
CA PRO A 218 7.47 -6.84 -3.28
C PRO A 218 6.73 -7.64 -4.36
N GLY A 219 7.34 -7.98 -5.48
CA GLY A 219 6.67 -8.75 -6.54
C GLY A 219 7.43 -8.78 -7.87
N THR A 220 6.69 -8.67 -8.98
CA THR A 220 7.20 -8.81 -10.36
C THR A 220 8.40 -7.92 -10.67
N TYR A 221 8.43 -6.69 -10.15
CA TYR A 221 9.46 -5.70 -10.45
C TYR A 221 10.58 -5.65 -9.39
N GLY A 222 10.57 -6.54 -8.40
CA GLY A 222 11.59 -6.62 -7.34
C GLY A 222 11.02 -7.16 -6.02
N ILE A 223 11.81 -7.96 -5.28
CA ILE A 223 11.40 -8.52 -3.97
C ILE A 223 11.75 -7.56 -2.84
N PHE A 224 13.01 -7.16 -2.72
CA PHE A 224 13.47 -6.20 -1.70
C PHE A 224 13.65 -4.80 -2.28
N ARG A 225 14.19 -4.75 -3.50
CA ARG A 225 14.40 -3.51 -4.25
C ARG A 225 13.88 -3.67 -5.67
N ARG A 226 13.19 -2.65 -6.13
CA ARG A 226 12.74 -2.46 -7.51
C ARG A 226 13.78 -1.65 -8.27
N ARG A 227 14.00 -1.94 -9.55
CA ARG A 227 14.89 -1.14 -10.41
C ARG A 227 14.08 -0.40 -11.46
N CYS A 228 14.11 0.93 -11.43
CA CYS A 228 13.50 1.78 -12.46
C CYS A 228 14.24 1.60 -13.81
N GLU A 229 13.62 1.97 -14.92
CA GLU A 229 14.26 2.03 -16.24
C GLU A 229 15.59 2.81 -16.20
N CYS A 230 15.66 3.93 -15.47
CA CYS A 230 16.88 4.74 -15.31
C CYS A 230 18.01 4.02 -14.56
N GLY A 231 17.76 2.81 -14.04
CA GLY A 231 18.73 1.99 -13.33
C GLY A 231 18.71 2.19 -11.82
N GLN A 232 18.07 3.23 -11.31
CA GLN A 232 17.98 3.53 -9.88
C GLN A 232 17.17 2.48 -9.11
N ARG A 233 17.65 2.12 -7.91
CA ARG A 233 17.01 1.13 -7.03
C ARG A 233 16.10 1.81 -6.01
N MET A 234 14.85 1.37 -5.94
CA MET A 234 13.84 1.82 -4.99
C MET A 234 13.54 0.70 -3.99
N PRO A 235 13.46 0.98 -2.68
CA PRO A 235 12.99 -0.01 -1.72
C PRO A 235 11.52 -0.37 -1.99
N THR A 236 11.14 -1.62 -1.71
CA THR A 236 9.77 -2.11 -1.88
C THR A 236 8.98 -2.17 -0.57
N LEU A 237 9.69 -2.23 0.56
CA LEU A 237 9.16 -2.37 1.93
C LEU A 237 9.10 -1.02 2.67
N LEU A 238 8.60 0.03 2.02
CA LEU A 238 8.59 1.38 2.61
C LEU A 238 7.89 1.47 3.97
N MET A 239 6.88 0.64 4.20
CA MET A 239 6.13 0.63 5.47
C MET A 239 6.92 0.05 6.63
N LEU A 240 7.92 -0.79 6.32
CA LEU A 240 8.84 -1.41 7.27
C LEU A 240 10.09 -0.57 7.54
N MET A 241 10.48 0.30 6.59
CA MET A 241 11.70 1.09 6.71
C MET A 241 11.48 2.35 7.57
N GLY A 242 12.54 2.78 8.26
CA GLY A 242 12.52 3.94 9.16
C GLY A 242 12.41 5.28 8.44
N ARG A 243 12.31 6.37 9.21
CA ARG A 243 12.11 7.75 8.71
C ARG A 243 13.15 8.23 7.67
N ASN A 244 14.31 7.59 7.57
CA ASN A 244 15.44 8.05 6.75
C ASN A 244 15.41 7.60 5.27
N SER A 245 14.47 6.74 4.88
CA SER A 245 14.32 6.26 3.49
C SER A 245 12.97 6.65 2.88
N ARG A 246 12.56 7.91 3.08
CA ARG A 246 11.31 8.46 2.54
C ARG A 246 11.41 8.64 1.03
N LEU A 247 10.43 8.10 0.32
CA LEU A 247 10.15 8.50 -1.05
C LEU A 247 8.92 9.41 -1.01
N GLN A 248 8.92 10.46 -1.83
CA GLN A 248 7.77 11.35 -1.95
C GLN A 248 6.56 10.54 -2.42
N ALA A 249 5.54 10.47 -1.57
CA ALA A 249 4.27 9.80 -1.87
C ALA A 249 3.37 10.72 -2.70
N TYR A 250 2.57 10.13 -3.57
CA TYR A 250 1.58 10.80 -4.41
C TYR A 250 0.26 10.05 -4.41
N CYS A 251 -0.82 10.81 -4.48
CA CYS A 251 -2.17 10.27 -4.57
C CYS A 251 -2.35 9.49 -5.88
N VAL A 252 -2.96 8.29 -5.78
CA VAL A 252 -3.24 7.42 -6.94
C VAL A 252 -4.56 7.74 -7.63
N HIS A 253 -5.41 8.57 -7.04
CA HIS A 253 -6.70 8.93 -7.62
C HIS A 253 -6.49 9.78 -8.89
N PRO A 254 -7.14 9.44 -10.02
CA PRO A 254 -6.94 10.12 -11.31
C PRO A 254 -7.20 11.63 -11.27
N HIS A 255 -8.14 12.07 -10.44
CA HIS A 255 -8.51 13.48 -10.32
C HIS A 255 -7.56 14.30 -9.43
N CYS A 256 -6.62 13.67 -8.72
CA CYS A 256 -5.74 14.33 -7.75
C CYS A 256 -4.29 14.31 -8.19
N GLY A 257 -3.62 13.16 -8.14
CA GLY A 257 -2.22 13.02 -8.55
C GLY A 257 -1.18 13.90 -7.82
N LYS A 258 -1.59 14.65 -6.78
CA LYS A 258 -0.77 15.61 -6.03
C LYS A 258 0.11 14.92 -4.97
N PRO A 259 1.23 15.55 -4.55
CA PRO A 259 2.09 15.01 -3.50
C PRO A 259 1.31 14.88 -2.18
N MET A 260 1.55 13.78 -1.47
CA MET A 260 1.04 13.57 -0.11
C MET A 260 2.10 14.05 0.90
N ASN A 261 1.70 14.25 2.16
CA ASN A 261 2.65 14.59 3.21
C ASN A 261 3.76 13.52 3.29
N THR A 262 4.98 13.93 3.59
CA THR A 262 6.14 13.02 3.72
C THR A 262 5.96 11.99 4.84
N ASP A 263 5.07 12.26 5.79
CA ASP A 263 4.66 11.35 6.87
C ASP A 263 3.45 10.46 6.53
N ALA A 264 2.89 10.58 5.33
CA ALA A 264 1.77 9.75 4.89
C ALA A 264 2.14 8.26 4.97
N GLY A 265 1.36 7.49 5.74
CA GLY A 265 1.58 6.06 5.97
C GLY A 265 2.32 5.70 7.26
N HIS A 266 2.67 6.69 8.08
CA HIS A 266 3.33 6.46 9.37
C HIS A 266 2.41 6.62 10.58
N MET A 267 1.41 7.50 10.51
CA MET A 267 0.42 7.72 11.57
C MET A 267 -1.00 7.83 11.00
N PRO A 268 -2.02 7.28 11.67
CA PRO A 268 -3.42 7.46 11.29
C PRO A 268 -3.87 8.91 11.48
N GLU A 269 -4.68 9.39 10.53
CA GLU A 269 -5.27 10.72 10.55
C GLU A 269 -6.74 10.66 11.01
N VAL A 270 -7.14 11.57 11.90
CA VAL A 270 -8.50 11.73 12.43
C VAL A 270 -8.97 13.15 12.15
N VAL A 271 -10.16 13.29 11.58
CA VAL A 271 -10.77 14.59 11.24
C VAL A 271 -12.04 14.76 12.07
N ILE A 272 -12.15 15.86 12.81
CA ILE A 272 -13.29 16.18 13.68
C ILE A 272 -13.82 17.58 13.33
N PRO A 273 -14.90 17.68 12.55
CA PRO A 273 -15.60 18.93 12.32
C PRO A 273 -16.52 19.31 13.50
N LEU A 274 -16.45 20.58 13.90
CA LEU A 274 -17.34 21.22 14.87
C LEU A 274 -18.41 22.02 14.14
N ILE A 275 -19.67 21.67 14.36
CA ILE A 275 -20.87 22.24 13.75
C ILE A 275 -21.68 22.95 14.83
N GLY A 276 -22.38 24.04 14.50
CA GLY A 276 -23.20 24.78 15.46
C GLY A 276 -23.45 26.22 15.03
N GLY A 277 -24.38 26.90 15.71
CA GLY A 277 -24.78 28.26 15.39
C GLY A 277 -23.63 29.26 15.57
N GLN A 278 -23.75 30.45 14.98
CA GLN A 278 -22.85 31.55 15.31
C GLN A 278 -23.00 31.88 16.79
N ALA A 279 -21.88 32.15 17.48
CA ALA A 279 -21.83 32.34 18.94
C ALA A 279 -22.28 31.13 19.80
N ALA A 280 -22.43 29.92 19.23
CA ALA A 280 -22.71 28.71 20.01
C ALA A 280 -21.51 28.22 20.86
N GLY A 281 -20.34 28.83 20.75
CA GLY A 281 -19.15 28.46 21.55
C GLY A 281 -18.22 27.43 20.90
N LYS A 282 -18.31 27.18 19.60
CA LYS A 282 -17.42 26.22 18.88
C LYS A 282 -15.93 26.51 19.05
N THR A 283 -15.52 27.77 18.84
CA THR A 283 -14.12 28.17 18.95
C THR A 283 -13.61 28.00 20.38
N GLN A 284 -14.43 28.35 21.39
CA GLN A 284 -14.11 28.14 22.80
C GLN A 284 -14.01 26.64 23.14
N LEU A 285 -14.93 25.81 22.63
CA LEU A 285 -14.87 24.36 22.81
C LEU A 285 -13.60 23.77 22.17
N MET A 286 -13.25 24.16 20.95
CA MET A 286 -12.02 23.71 20.27
C MET A 286 -10.77 24.05 21.07
N ALA A 287 -10.71 25.27 21.62
CA ALA A 287 -9.65 25.71 22.51
C ALA A 287 -9.57 24.85 23.77
N ALA A 288 -10.72 24.57 24.38
CA ALA A 288 -10.84 23.80 25.60
C ALA A 288 -10.41 22.33 25.37
N MET A 289 -10.72 21.77 24.20
CA MET A 289 -10.24 20.45 23.79
C MET A 289 -8.72 20.40 23.75
N LEU A 290 -8.07 21.39 23.13
CA LEU A 290 -6.61 21.43 22.98
C LEU A 290 -5.91 21.58 24.34
N LEU A 291 -6.38 22.51 25.19
CA LEU A 291 -5.85 22.67 26.54
C LEU A 291 -6.08 21.43 27.41
N SER A 292 -7.25 20.78 27.31
CA SER A 292 -7.54 19.55 28.03
C SER A 292 -6.54 18.44 27.64
N LEU A 293 -6.23 18.33 26.34
CA LEU A 293 -5.23 17.40 25.86
C LEU A 293 -3.83 17.76 26.39
N GLU A 294 -3.43 19.03 26.39
CA GLU A 294 -2.12 19.45 26.92
C GLU A 294 -1.98 19.15 28.41
N HIS A 295 -3.03 19.43 29.18
CA HIS A 295 -3.04 19.13 30.60
C HIS A 295 -2.98 17.62 30.84
N ALA A 296 -3.71 16.83 30.03
CA ALA A 296 -3.59 15.37 30.06
C ALA A 296 -2.15 14.92 29.74
N ALA A 297 -1.49 15.51 28.74
CA ALA A 297 -0.10 15.22 28.40
C ALA A 297 0.87 15.55 29.54
N ALA A 298 0.69 16.70 30.21
CA ALA A 298 1.48 17.09 31.38
C ALA A 298 1.31 16.12 32.57
N ASN A 299 0.11 15.55 32.72
CA ASN A 299 -0.22 14.59 33.78
C ASN A 299 0.08 13.13 33.42
N GLY A 300 0.97 12.88 32.43
CA GLY A 300 1.39 11.53 32.02
C GLY A 300 0.53 10.87 30.94
N GLY A 301 -0.41 11.62 30.35
CA GLY A 301 -1.20 11.23 29.19
C GLY A 301 -0.42 11.36 27.86
N PRO A 302 -1.11 11.20 26.71
CA PRO A 302 -0.45 11.18 25.40
C PRO A 302 0.19 12.54 25.07
N ALA A 303 1.49 12.56 24.76
CA ALA A 303 2.21 13.78 24.37
C ALA A 303 1.57 14.46 23.16
N ILE A 304 1.59 15.79 23.12
CA ILE A 304 1.09 16.58 22.00
C ILE A 304 2.25 17.27 21.33
N THR A 305 2.26 17.26 20.00
CA THR A 305 3.19 18.05 19.19
C THR A 305 2.39 18.74 18.11
N LEU A 306 2.49 20.06 18.04
CA LEU A 306 1.86 20.84 16.98
C LEU A 306 2.49 20.46 15.64
N ALA A 307 1.66 20.34 14.60
CA ALA A 307 2.09 19.76 13.33
C ALA A 307 2.92 20.72 12.45
N ASP A 308 2.73 22.03 12.61
CA ASP A 308 3.39 23.10 11.86
C ASP A 308 3.47 24.43 12.65
N GLU A 309 4.30 25.35 12.18
CA GLU A 309 4.55 26.68 12.78
C GLU A 309 3.30 27.60 12.72
N GLU A 310 2.45 27.39 11.71
CA GLU A 310 1.15 28.06 11.58
C GLU A 310 0.19 27.62 12.71
N SER A 311 0.10 26.32 12.98
CA SER A 311 -0.70 25.78 14.10
C SER A 311 -0.22 26.30 15.46
N ASP A 312 1.08 26.55 15.64
CA ASP A 312 1.63 27.11 16.88
C ASP A 312 1.20 28.56 17.10
N THR A 313 1.30 29.40 16.07
CA THR A 313 0.83 30.80 16.14
C THR A 313 -0.67 30.86 16.42
N ASN A 314 -1.46 30.02 15.76
CA ASN A 314 -2.91 29.98 15.93
C ASN A 314 -3.31 29.43 17.30
N TYR A 315 -2.52 28.51 17.84
CA TYR A 315 -2.72 27.95 19.16
C TYR A 315 -2.53 29.00 20.26
N GLN A 316 -1.52 29.87 20.15
CA GLN A 316 -1.31 30.97 21.10
C GLN A 316 -2.50 31.95 21.12
N VAL A 317 -3.04 32.29 19.94
CA VAL A 317 -4.25 33.13 19.83
C VAL A 317 -5.45 32.46 20.51
N LEU A 318 -5.57 31.14 20.35
CA LEU A 318 -6.67 30.36 20.90
C LEU A 318 -6.60 30.23 22.44
N ARG A 319 -5.39 30.11 23.01
CA ARG A 319 -5.18 30.18 24.46
C ARG A 319 -5.58 31.55 25.02
N GLU A 320 -5.22 32.63 24.32
CA GLU A 320 -5.56 33.98 24.75
C GLU A 320 -7.08 34.21 24.75
N VAL A 321 -7.78 33.69 23.74
CA VAL A 321 -9.25 33.73 23.66
C VAL A 321 -9.93 33.03 24.83
N LEU A 322 -9.37 31.93 25.34
CA LEU A 322 -9.90 31.25 26.53
C LEU A 322 -9.54 31.94 27.85
N ARG A 323 -8.36 32.57 27.93
CA ARG A 323 -7.88 33.24 29.15
C ARG A 323 -8.58 34.58 29.40
N MET A 324 -9.03 35.25 28.35
CA MET A 324 -9.93 36.38 28.51
C MET A 324 -11.27 35.86 29.06
N ARG A 325 -11.46 35.92 30.38
CA ARG A 325 -12.78 35.76 31.02
C ARG A 325 -13.73 36.81 30.45
N GLY A 326 -14.42 36.44 29.38
CA GLY A 326 -15.26 37.37 28.65
C GLY A 326 -15.82 36.67 27.44
N HIS A 327 -17.13 36.44 27.47
CA HIS A 327 -17.90 35.91 26.37
C HIS A 327 -17.50 36.61 25.08
N THR A 328 -16.70 35.92 24.26
CA THR A 328 -16.19 36.50 23.04
C THR A 328 -17.37 36.68 22.10
N ARG A 329 -17.79 37.95 21.93
CA ARG A 329 -18.69 38.37 20.85
C ARG A 329 -18.13 37.81 19.54
N ALA A 330 -19.05 37.38 18.66
CA ALA A 330 -18.77 36.71 17.39
C ALA A 330 -17.41 37.13 16.79
N THR A 331 -16.52 36.15 16.67
CA THR A 331 -15.11 36.35 16.33
C THR A 331 -14.97 37.11 15.00
N GLN A 332 -14.63 38.41 15.07
CA GLN A 332 -14.47 39.28 13.90
C GLN A 332 -13.14 39.06 13.14
N LYS A 333 -12.21 38.29 13.69
CA LYS A 333 -10.97 37.90 12.99
C LYS A 333 -11.15 36.55 12.30
N THR A 334 -10.75 36.49 11.03
CA THR A 334 -10.57 35.26 10.25
C THR A 334 -9.52 34.37 10.93
N LEU A 335 -9.93 33.61 11.94
CA LEU A 335 -9.12 32.52 12.45
C LEU A 335 -8.98 31.46 11.34
N PRO A 336 -7.81 30.84 11.21
CA PRO A 336 -7.56 29.85 10.18
C PRO A 336 -8.42 28.60 10.36
N ARG A 337 -8.62 27.93 9.23
CA ARG A 337 -9.71 27.00 8.95
C ARG A 337 -9.56 25.63 9.65
N ALA A 338 -8.39 25.33 10.21
CA ALA A 338 -8.01 24.00 10.69
C ALA A 338 -6.88 24.06 11.73
N HIS A 339 -6.96 23.26 12.79
CA HIS A 339 -5.82 23.04 13.70
C HIS A 339 -5.39 21.58 13.64
N SER A 340 -4.10 21.36 13.38
CA SER A 340 -3.53 20.02 13.21
C SER A 340 -2.50 19.75 14.29
N PHE A 341 -2.64 18.63 15.01
CA PHE A 341 -1.68 18.23 16.05
C PHE A 341 -1.48 16.73 16.07
N VAL A 342 -0.27 16.32 16.45
CA VAL A 342 0.10 14.93 16.65
C VAL A 342 -0.14 14.59 18.12
N LEU A 343 -0.97 13.57 18.38
CA LEU A 343 -1.25 13.05 19.71
C LEU A 343 -0.57 11.69 19.90
N GLY A 344 0.14 11.53 21.01
CA GLY A 344 0.81 10.32 21.45
C GLY A 344 2.32 10.29 21.24
N GLY A 345 2.97 9.29 21.84
CA GLY A 345 4.40 9.03 21.77
C GLY A 345 4.73 7.69 21.10
N GLY A 346 5.89 7.62 20.43
CA GLY A 346 6.44 6.38 19.90
C GLY A 346 5.59 5.73 18.81
N ARG A 347 5.07 4.52 19.07
CA ARG A 347 4.31 3.70 18.09
C ARG A 347 2.81 4.04 18.02
N SER A 348 2.31 4.96 18.85
CA SER A 348 0.87 5.25 19.01
C SER A 348 0.48 6.66 18.55
N GLN A 349 1.31 7.31 17.73
CA GLN A 349 1.05 8.66 17.24
C GLN A 349 -0.17 8.69 16.31
N ARG A 350 -1.03 9.69 16.46
CA ARG A 350 -2.16 9.98 15.56
C ARG A 350 -2.12 11.47 15.19
N LEU A 351 -2.37 11.79 13.93
CA LEU A 351 -2.56 13.17 13.51
C LEU A 351 -4.04 13.51 13.60
N ILE A 352 -4.38 14.53 14.38
CA ILE A 352 -5.76 14.98 14.59
C ILE A 352 -5.92 16.34 13.95
N HIS A 353 -7.00 16.51 13.21
CA HIS A 353 -7.39 17.76 12.60
C HIS A 353 -8.76 18.21 13.15
N LEU A 354 -8.78 19.34 13.85
CA LEU A 354 -9.99 20.00 14.33
C LEU A 354 -10.39 21.10 13.36
N PHE A 355 -11.67 21.12 12.98
CA PHE A 355 -12.23 22.11 12.05
C PHE A 355 -13.38 22.86 12.70
N ASP A 356 -13.25 24.18 12.85
CA ASP A 356 -14.39 25.03 13.20
C ASP A 356 -15.17 25.34 11.92
N THR A 357 -16.35 24.74 11.81
CA THR A 357 -17.24 25.01 10.70
C THR A 357 -18.18 26.12 11.11
N ALA A 358 -17.92 27.36 10.70
CA ALA A 358 -18.87 28.45 10.86
C ALA A 358 -20.17 28.04 10.14
N GLY A 359 -21.27 27.84 10.88
CA GLY A 359 -22.53 27.26 10.39
C GLY A 359 -23.22 28.05 9.27
N GLU A 360 -22.67 29.22 8.93
CA GLU A 360 -23.12 30.12 7.87
C GLU A 360 -22.24 30.03 6.60
N ARG A 361 -21.03 29.46 6.70
CA ARG A 361 -20.03 29.45 5.61
C ARG A 361 -20.08 28.22 4.72
N PHE A 362 -21.02 27.31 4.95
CA PHE A 362 -21.24 26.15 4.08
C PHE A 362 -22.08 26.46 2.83
N VAL A 363 -22.60 27.69 2.73
CA VAL A 363 -23.42 28.14 1.60
C VAL A 363 -22.55 28.53 0.40
N ASP A 364 -21.32 29.00 0.65
CA ASP A 364 -20.42 29.40 -0.42
C ASP A 364 -19.67 28.19 -1.00
N ARG A 365 -20.02 27.85 -2.25
CA ARG A 365 -19.39 26.82 -3.08
C ARG A 365 -17.87 27.01 -3.28
N GLU A 366 -17.30 28.13 -2.85
CA GLU A 366 -15.89 28.47 -3.01
C GLU A 366 -14.99 27.87 -1.90
N ASP A 367 -15.55 27.51 -0.73
CA ASP A 367 -14.77 26.92 0.37
C ASP A 367 -14.57 25.41 0.19
N THR A 368 -13.75 25.12 -0.82
CA THR A 368 -13.49 23.77 -1.34
C THR A 368 -12.82 22.86 -0.30
N ASP A 369 -12.18 23.41 0.73
CA ASP A 369 -11.49 22.64 1.76
C ASP A 369 -12.46 22.12 2.84
N ALA A 370 -13.37 22.96 3.35
CA ALA A 370 -14.45 22.56 4.26
C ALA A 370 -15.33 21.45 3.64
N LEU A 371 -15.59 21.56 2.34
CA LEU A 371 -16.32 20.56 1.55
C LEU A 371 -15.67 19.17 1.53
N ARG A 372 -14.33 19.11 1.64
CA ARG A 372 -13.57 17.86 1.49
C ARG A 372 -13.24 17.18 2.83
N TYR A 373 -13.09 17.93 3.92
CA TYR A 373 -12.89 17.37 5.26
C TYR A 373 -14.10 16.58 5.78
N ALA A 374 -15.32 17.02 5.45
CA ALA A 374 -16.55 16.33 5.81
C ALA A 374 -16.61 14.87 5.30
N ARG A 375 -16.02 14.57 4.12
CA ARG A 375 -15.94 13.21 3.58
C ARG A 375 -15.07 12.27 4.41
N ALA A 376 -14.00 12.82 5.00
CA ALA A 376 -13.02 12.05 5.77
C ALA A 376 -13.44 11.85 7.23
N ALA A 377 -14.32 12.71 7.74
CA ALA A 377 -14.78 12.72 9.11
C ALA A 377 -15.59 11.45 9.47
N ARG A 378 -15.27 10.87 10.64
CA ARG A 378 -15.98 9.73 11.24
C ARG A 378 -16.62 10.07 12.58
N THR A 379 -16.20 11.19 13.17
CA THR A 379 -16.76 11.75 14.40
C THR A 379 -17.10 13.20 14.10
N PHE A 380 -18.35 13.58 14.32
CA PHE A 380 -18.84 14.95 14.20
C PHE A 380 -19.12 15.49 15.59
N VAL A 381 -18.90 16.79 15.78
CA VAL A 381 -19.27 17.50 17.01
C VAL A 381 -20.34 18.51 16.65
N PHE A 382 -21.48 18.47 17.33
CA PHE A 382 -22.51 19.50 17.26
C PHE A 382 -22.54 20.28 18.58
N VAL A 383 -22.29 21.57 18.50
CA VAL A 383 -22.31 22.49 19.63
C VAL A 383 -23.69 23.11 19.72
N LEU A 384 -24.43 22.71 20.74
CA LEU A 384 -25.78 23.16 21.03
C LEU A 384 -25.72 24.25 22.10
N ASP A 385 -26.31 25.39 21.81
CA ASP A 385 -26.50 26.48 22.78
C ASP A 385 -27.95 26.48 23.28
N PRO A 386 -28.20 26.11 24.55
CA PRO A 386 -29.54 26.13 25.12
C PRO A 386 -30.21 27.51 25.08
N MET A 387 -29.42 28.59 25.15
CA MET A 387 -29.92 29.97 25.14
C MET A 387 -30.49 30.38 23.77
N ALA A 388 -30.21 29.62 22.72
CA ALA A 388 -30.78 29.84 21.38
C ALA A 388 -32.24 29.35 21.25
N VAL A 389 -32.69 28.51 22.18
CA VAL A 389 -34.02 27.89 22.15
C VAL A 389 -35.02 28.82 22.82
N LYS A 390 -36.12 29.18 22.14
CA LYS A 390 -37.16 30.04 22.75
C LYS A 390 -37.78 29.41 23.99
N ALA A 391 -37.99 28.09 23.98
CA ALA A 391 -38.56 27.34 25.10
C ALA A 391 -37.70 27.42 26.38
N PHE A 392 -36.38 27.60 26.24
CA PHE A 392 -35.50 27.82 27.38
C PHE A 392 -35.89 29.09 28.14
N TRP A 393 -36.15 30.19 27.41
CA TRP A 393 -36.53 31.46 28.01
C TRP A 393 -37.95 31.47 28.57
N THR A 394 -38.89 30.74 27.97
CA THR A 394 -40.28 30.66 28.48
C THR A 394 -40.36 29.90 29.80
N THR A 395 -39.52 28.88 29.99
CA THR A 395 -39.46 28.11 31.25
C THR A 395 -38.84 28.92 32.40
N MET A 396 -38.14 30.01 32.09
CA MET A 396 -37.50 30.90 33.06
C MET A 396 -38.37 32.10 33.50
N GLU A 397 -39.64 32.19 33.10
CA GLU A 397 -40.50 33.30 33.55
C GLU A 397 -41.30 32.92 34.82
N PRO A 398 -41.19 33.71 35.92
CA PRO A 398 -40.39 34.93 36.09
C PRO A 398 -38.88 34.68 36.37
N PRO A 399 -37.98 35.55 35.90
CA PRO A 399 -36.53 35.31 35.88
C PRO A 399 -35.95 35.21 37.31
N PRO A 400 -35.23 34.13 37.65
CA PRO A 400 -34.51 34.06 38.91
C PRO A 400 -33.21 34.87 38.83
N GLY A 401 -33.05 35.88 39.69
CA GLY A 401 -31.77 36.54 39.93
C GLY A 401 -31.30 37.52 38.84
N PRO A 402 -30.01 37.94 38.86
CA PRO A 402 -29.48 38.92 37.90
C PRO A 402 -29.70 38.43 36.46
N LEU A 403 -30.16 39.34 35.59
CA LEU A 403 -30.56 39.02 34.22
C LEU A 403 -29.41 38.36 33.44
N LEU A 404 -29.57 37.07 33.11
CA LEU A 404 -28.75 36.40 32.12
C LEU A 404 -28.87 37.17 30.78
N ASP A 405 -27.75 37.65 30.24
CA ASP A 405 -27.74 38.46 29.03
C ASP A 405 -28.13 37.61 27.80
N ARG A 406 -29.32 37.89 27.25
CA ARG A 406 -29.87 37.23 26.06
C ARG A 406 -28.97 37.40 24.83
N THR A 407 -28.15 38.45 24.77
CA THR A 407 -27.25 38.72 23.63
C THR A 407 -26.06 37.77 23.57
N LEU A 408 -25.83 36.99 24.62
CA LEU A 408 -24.81 35.95 24.65
C LEU A 408 -25.23 34.69 23.89
N GLY A 409 -26.54 34.47 23.67
CA GLY A 409 -27.08 33.30 22.98
C GLY A 409 -26.87 33.34 21.46
N SER A 410 -26.85 32.17 20.83
CA SER A 410 -26.92 32.07 19.37
C SER A 410 -28.26 32.62 18.86
N THR A 411 -28.23 33.29 17.71
CA THR A 411 -29.41 33.97 17.12
C THR A 411 -30.30 33.05 16.29
N VAL A 412 -29.79 31.87 15.90
CA VAL A 412 -30.49 30.92 15.03
C VAL A 412 -30.89 29.69 15.84
N ASP A 413 -32.09 29.18 15.57
CA ASP A 413 -32.59 27.98 16.25
C ASP A 413 -31.67 26.76 15.98
N PRO A 414 -31.29 25.99 17.02
CA PRO A 414 -30.42 24.83 16.87
C PRO A 414 -30.94 23.78 15.88
N GLU A 415 -32.26 23.61 15.74
CA GLU A 415 -32.86 22.66 14.80
C GLU A 415 -32.60 23.07 13.34
N GLU A 416 -32.75 24.35 13.04
CA GLU A 416 -32.47 24.92 11.73
C GLU A 416 -30.98 24.82 11.38
N VAL A 417 -30.09 25.14 12.33
CA VAL A 417 -28.64 25.01 12.15
C VAL A 417 -28.26 23.56 11.88
N PHE A 418 -28.80 22.63 12.65
CA PHE A 418 -28.49 21.21 12.48
C PHE A 418 -28.98 20.70 11.12
N ALA A 419 -30.23 20.99 10.75
CA ALA A 419 -30.81 20.57 9.48
C ALA A 419 -29.98 21.08 8.28
N ARG A 420 -29.62 22.37 8.28
CA ARG A 420 -28.78 22.97 7.23
C ARG A 420 -27.39 22.34 7.18
N SER A 421 -26.77 22.14 8.34
CA SER A 421 -25.42 21.58 8.42
C SER A 421 -25.38 20.11 7.97
N VAL A 422 -26.35 19.30 8.39
CA VAL A 422 -26.48 17.91 7.96
C VAL A 422 -26.73 17.83 6.46
N GLN A 423 -27.61 18.67 5.92
CA GLN A 423 -27.87 18.73 4.48
C GLN A 423 -26.60 19.11 3.70
N ALA A 424 -25.85 20.11 4.16
CA ALA A 424 -24.60 20.51 3.53
C ALA A 424 -23.57 19.37 3.56
N VAL A 425 -23.34 18.77 4.74
CA VAL A 425 -22.40 17.67 4.95
C VAL A 425 -22.80 16.41 4.17
N ALA A 426 -24.11 16.12 4.05
CA ALA A 426 -24.62 15.03 3.24
C ALA A 426 -24.43 15.29 1.73
N ALA A 427 -24.70 16.52 1.26
CA ALA A 427 -24.45 16.93 -0.13
C ALA A 427 -22.96 16.84 -0.50
N MET A 428 -22.07 17.02 0.47
CA MET A 428 -20.64 16.78 0.30
C MET A 428 -20.27 15.30 0.19
N GLY A 429 -21.15 14.36 0.50
CA GLY A 429 -20.88 12.92 0.47
C GLY A 429 -20.23 12.38 1.76
N ALA A 430 -20.42 13.07 2.89
CA ALA A 430 -20.00 12.56 4.18
C ALA A 430 -20.78 11.29 4.58
N PRO A 431 -20.13 10.28 5.17
CA PRO A 431 -20.78 9.01 5.49
C PRO A 431 -21.50 9.08 6.86
N LEU A 432 -22.50 9.96 7.00
CA LEU A 432 -23.21 10.25 8.26
C LEU A 432 -23.67 8.99 9.02
N GLN A 433 -24.32 8.06 8.32
CA GLN A 433 -24.81 6.78 8.85
C GLN A 433 -23.71 5.82 9.36
N ARG A 434 -22.45 6.10 9.04
CA ARG A 434 -21.27 5.35 9.52
C ARG A 434 -20.41 6.19 10.47
N SER A 435 -20.90 7.36 10.85
CA SER A 435 -20.22 8.33 11.69
C SER A 435 -20.93 8.48 13.03
N ARG A 436 -20.17 8.95 14.02
CA ARG A 436 -20.63 9.21 15.38
C ARG A 436 -20.85 10.71 15.56
N LEU A 437 -21.78 11.10 16.42
CA LEU A 437 -22.07 12.50 16.75
C LEU A 437 -21.92 12.74 18.26
N ALA A 438 -21.01 13.62 18.64
CA ALA A 438 -20.98 14.19 19.98
C ALA A 438 -21.80 15.48 19.99
N VAL A 439 -22.79 15.57 20.87
CA VAL A 439 -23.57 16.78 21.09
C VAL A 439 -23.02 17.48 22.34
N ALA A 440 -22.30 18.57 22.15
CA ALA A 440 -21.75 19.40 23.21
C ALA A 440 -22.76 20.48 23.57
N ILE A 441 -23.43 20.32 24.72
CA ILE A 441 -24.29 21.35 25.31
C ILE A 441 -23.35 22.39 25.91
N SER A 442 -23.26 23.52 25.23
CA SER A 442 -22.34 24.63 25.55
C SER A 442 -22.89 25.52 26.66
N LYS A 443 -22.03 26.40 27.19
CA LYS A 443 -22.35 27.46 28.15
C LYS A 443 -22.99 26.96 29.45
N THR A 444 -22.66 25.73 29.85
CA THR A 444 -23.20 25.15 31.09
C THR A 444 -22.62 25.81 32.34
N ASP A 445 -21.46 26.45 32.23
CA ASP A 445 -20.89 27.37 33.22
C ASP A 445 -21.83 28.54 33.53
N LEU A 446 -22.30 29.26 32.50
CA LEU A 446 -23.27 30.34 32.66
C LEU A 446 -24.58 29.86 33.27
N LEU A 447 -25.05 28.68 32.86
CA LEU A 447 -26.23 28.06 33.45
C LEU A 447 -25.97 27.71 34.93
N ALA A 448 -24.79 27.23 35.28
CA ALA A 448 -24.44 26.86 36.66
C ALA A 448 -24.36 28.07 37.58
N GLU A 449 -23.76 29.17 37.11
CA GLU A 449 -23.67 30.44 37.84
C GLU A 449 -25.05 31.00 38.23
N HIS A 450 -26.06 30.72 37.42
CA HIS A 450 -27.44 31.17 37.65
C HIS A 450 -28.34 30.07 38.25
N GLY A 451 -27.80 28.91 38.62
CA GLY A 451 -28.56 27.79 39.19
C GLY A 451 -29.53 27.13 38.21
N LEU A 452 -29.30 27.27 36.91
CA LEU A 452 -30.16 26.82 35.80
C LEU A 452 -29.74 25.46 35.23
N VAL A 453 -28.75 24.79 35.82
CA VAL A 453 -28.33 23.45 35.38
C VAL A 453 -29.34 22.41 35.85
N PRO A 454 -29.99 21.68 34.93
CA PRO A 454 -30.95 20.63 35.29
C PRO A 454 -30.26 19.45 35.99
N ALA A 455 -30.98 18.84 36.93
CA ALA A 455 -30.54 17.58 37.54
C ALA A 455 -30.40 16.47 36.48
N GLY A 456 -29.29 15.73 36.51
CA GLY A 456 -29.05 14.61 35.59
C GLY A 456 -28.40 14.99 34.25
N LEU A 457 -28.00 16.26 34.04
CA LEU A 457 -27.26 16.69 32.84
C LEU A 457 -25.83 16.08 32.76
N GLU A 458 -25.38 15.39 33.80
CA GLU A 458 -24.08 14.71 33.83
C GLU A 458 -24.04 13.47 32.93
N ASP A 459 -25.18 12.80 32.79
CA ASP A 459 -25.31 11.58 31.97
C ASP A 459 -25.93 11.90 30.61
N SER A 460 -25.48 11.18 29.58
CA SER A 460 -26.00 11.32 28.20
C SER A 460 -27.50 11.13 28.11
N THR A 461 -28.06 10.16 28.86
CA THR A 461 -29.50 9.88 28.88
C THR A 461 -30.29 11.01 29.53
N GLY A 462 -29.76 11.60 30.60
CA GLY A 462 -30.39 12.74 31.27
C GLY A 462 -30.35 14.00 30.41
N ALA A 463 -29.20 14.28 29.78
CA ALA A 463 -29.06 15.36 28.80
C ALA A 463 -30.01 15.20 27.61
N ARG A 464 -30.14 13.99 27.06
CA ARG A 464 -31.11 13.66 26.01
C ARG A 464 -32.55 13.94 26.43
N THR A 465 -32.91 13.52 27.64
CA THR A 465 -34.27 13.69 28.18
C THR A 465 -34.58 15.17 28.38
N TRP A 466 -33.64 15.93 28.94
CA TRP A 466 -33.77 17.38 29.12
C TRP A 466 -33.96 18.12 27.79
N LEU A 467 -33.15 17.82 26.77
CA LEU A 467 -33.28 18.44 25.45
C LEU A 467 -34.66 18.17 24.83
N ARG A 468 -35.18 16.94 24.97
CA ARG A 468 -36.49 16.56 24.46
C ARG A 468 -37.61 17.23 25.26
N GLU A 469 -37.70 16.94 26.54
CA GLU A 469 -38.88 17.22 27.36
C GLU A 469 -38.92 18.67 27.86
N ALA A 470 -37.78 19.22 28.29
CA ALA A 470 -37.74 20.56 28.88
C ALA A 470 -37.49 21.66 27.85
N LEU A 471 -36.64 21.41 26.83
CA LEU A 471 -36.37 22.36 25.75
C LEU A 471 -37.26 22.17 24.52
N GLY A 472 -38.07 21.10 24.48
CA GLY A 472 -38.98 20.83 23.36
C GLY A 472 -38.31 20.36 22.07
N LEU A 473 -37.01 20.04 22.08
CA LEU A 473 -36.22 19.71 20.88
C LEU A 473 -36.34 18.23 20.46
N HIS A 474 -37.57 17.69 20.49
CA HIS A 474 -37.86 16.30 20.16
C HIS A 474 -37.43 15.93 18.74
N SER A 475 -37.82 16.75 17.76
CA SER A 475 -37.53 16.56 16.34
C SER A 475 -36.03 16.59 16.07
N LEU A 476 -35.30 17.52 16.71
CA LEU A 476 -33.85 17.62 16.58
C LEU A 476 -33.13 16.38 17.10
N VAL A 477 -33.44 15.93 18.32
CA VAL A 477 -32.81 14.73 18.90
C VAL A 477 -33.12 13.50 18.05
N GLN A 478 -34.36 13.36 17.57
CA GLN A 478 -34.73 12.27 16.68
C GLN A 478 -33.97 12.34 15.35
N ALA A 479 -33.82 13.52 14.75
CA ALA A 479 -33.05 13.71 13.53
C ALA A 479 -31.57 13.37 13.72
N MET A 480 -30.98 13.67 14.87
CA MET A 480 -29.61 13.27 15.22
C MET A 480 -29.47 11.75 15.24
N GLU A 481 -30.36 11.07 15.97
CA GLU A 481 -30.36 9.60 16.12
C GLU A 481 -30.64 8.87 14.81
N LEU A 482 -31.41 9.47 13.90
CA LEU A 482 -31.70 8.90 12.58
C LEU A 482 -30.55 9.08 11.59
N ASN A 483 -29.80 10.18 11.65
CA ASN A 483 -28.76 10.49 10.66
C ASN A 483 -27.38 9.89 10.99
N PHE A 484 -27.12 9.61 12.26
CA PHE A 484 -25.82 9.14 12.75
C PHE A 484 -25.93 7.76 13.41
N ARG A 485 -24.84 6.99 13.35
CA ARG A 485 -24.79 5.63 13.91
C ARG A 485 -24.89 5.62 15.44
N GLU A 486 -24.29 6.61 16.07
CA GLU A 486 -24.15 6.72 17.51
C GLU A 486 -24.17 8.19 17.86
N VAL A 487 -25.03 8.58 18.80
CA VAL A 487 -25.15 9.95 19.31
C VAL A 487 -24.90 9.93 20.80
N HIS A 488 -24.07 10.84 21.29
CA HIS A 488 -23.81 10.99 22.72
C HIS A 488 -23.85 12.45 23.12
N PHE A 489 -24.56 12.75 24.21
CA PHE A 489 -24.75 14.09 24.72
C PHE A 489 -23.77 14.37 25.86
N PHE A 490 -23.17 15.55 25.86
CA PHE A 490 -22.19 15.99 26.84
C PHE A 490 -22.58 17.38 27.33
N ARG A 491 -22.55 17.59 28.64
CA ARG A 491 -22.44 18.96 29.19
C ARG A 491 -21.01 19.44 29.01
N THR A 492 -20.83 20.67 28.54
CA THR A 492 -19.49 21.23 28.32
C THR A 492 -19.41 22.67 28.81
N ALA A 493 -18.54 22.90 29.79
CA ALA A 493 -18.14 24.22 30.26
C ALA A 493 -16.78 24.55 29.64
N ALA A 494 -16.77 25.34 28.55
CA ALA A 494 -15.55 25.68 27.82
C ALA A 494 -14.85 26.91 28.42
N VAL A 495 -14.62 26.89 29.73
CA VAL A 495 -13.98 27.97 30.50
C VAL A 495 -12.68 27.46 31.12
N ALA A 496 -11.66 28.31 31.12
CA ALA A 496 -10.41 28.05 31.83
C ALA A 496 -10.51 28.51 33.29
N ASN A 497 -10.12 27.64 34.23
CA ASN A 497 -9.96 28.02 35.63
C ASN A 497 -8.73 28.95 35.82
N GLU A 498 -8.54 29.50 37.02
CA GLU A 498 -7.46 30.46 37.31
C GLU A 498 -6.05 29.90 37.10
N GLU A 499 -5.92 28.56 37.09
CA GLU A 499 -4.68 27.83 36.82
C GLU A 499 -4.56 27.38 35.35
N ALA A 500 -5.42 27.89 34.45
CA ALA A 500 -5.52 27.52 33.04
C ALA A 500 -5.90 26.05 32.76
N GLY A 501 -6.39 25.33 33.76
CA GLY A 501 -7.05 24.03 33.63
C GLY A 501 -8.48 24.17 33.09
N VAL A 502 -8.89 23.20 32.27
CA VAL A 502 -10.23 23.14 31.68
C VAL A 502 -11.15 22.34 32.60
N ASP A 503 -12.43 22.69 32.65
CA ASP A 503 -13.44 21.93 33.41
C ASP A 503 -13.43 20.43 33.05
N GLY A 504 -13.58 19.57 34.06
CA GLY A 504 -13.50 18.11 33.91
C GLY A 504 -14.52 17.53 32.91
N SER A 505 -15.61 18.25 32.63
CA SER A 505 -16.61 17.87 31.62
C SER A 505 -16.04 17.79 30.20
N VAL A 506 -15.00 18.58 29.88
CA VAL A 506 -14.38 18.59 28.56
C VAL A 506 -13.48 17.37 28.34
N ALA A 507 -12.87 16.83 29.41
CA ALA A 507 -11.97 15.68 29.30
C ALA A 507 -12.70 14.42 28.79
N GLY A 508 -13.86 14.09 29.37
CA GLY A 508 -14.68 12.95 28.93
C GLY A 508 -15.22 13.12 27.51
N PHE A 509 -15.57 14.34 27.12
CA PHE A 509 -15.98 14.69 25.77
C PHE A 509 -14.85 14.45 24.74
N VAL A 510 -13.63 14.93 25.04
CA VAL A 510 -12.45 14.77 24.20
C VAL A 510 -12.10 13.28 24.03
N GLU A 511 -12.08 12.52 25.12
CA GLU A 511 -11.78 11.09 25.08
C GLU A 511 -12.75 10.34 24.17
N TRP A 512 -14.06 10.61 24.31
CA TRP A 512 -15.08 9.99 23.46
C TRP A 512 -14.90 10.34 21.99
N CYS A 513 -14.58 11.61 21.69
CA CYS A 513 -14.37 12.06 20.32
C CYS A 513 -13.16 11.38 19.64
N LEU A 514 -12.11 11.12 20.41
CA LEU A 514 -10.86 10.50 19.95
C LEU A 514 -10.85 8.97 20.00
N ARG A 515 -11.87 8.37 20.61
CA ARG A 515 -12.09 6.91 20.66
C ARG A 515 -12.48 6.41 19.26
N SER A 516 -11.46 6.09 18.45
CA SER A 516 -11.57 5.50 17.11
C SER A 516 -11.06 4.07 17.06
#